data_AF-A0A7C7RAI6-F1
#
_entry.id   AF-A0A7C7RAI6-F1
#
_cell.length_a   1.000
_cell.length_b   1.000
_cell.length_c   1.000
_cell.angle_alpha   90.00
_cell.angle_beta   90.00
_cell.angle_gamma   90.00
#
_symmetry.space_group_name_H-M   'P 1'
#
loop_
_entity.id
_entity.type
_entity.pdbx_description
1 polymer ?
#
loop_
_entity_poly.entity_id
_entity_poly.type
_entity_poly.pdbx_seq_one_letter_code
_entity_poly.pdbx_strand_id
1 'polypeptide(L)'
;MACEGRIVSRVSSADSIDFKGRAVYIRDIEVQAQRMVRNVDRLLQAYTLPHDIVGLITHLEKPRSLDDFYQAYEERPFLKDARNCPCAADICRPECPL
;
A
#
# COMPACT_ATOMS: atom_id res chain seq x y z
N MET A 1 -35.99 -1.94 -7.17
CA MET A 1 -34.61 -2.34 -7.51
C MET A 1 -33.87 -2.52 -6.20
N ALA A 2 -33.42 -3.73 -5.89
CA ALA A 2 -32.63 -3.99 -4.70
C ALA A 2 -31.24 -3.35 -4.90
N CYS A 3 -30.74 -2.61 -3.92
CA CYS A 3 -29.32 -2.29 -3.86
C CYS A 3 -28.56 -3.62 -3.78
N GLU A 4 -27.93 -4.05 -4.87
CA GLU A 4 -26.98 -5.15 -4.85
C GLU A 4 -25.91 -4.84 -3.81
N GLY A 5 -25.89 -5.62 -2.72
CA GLY A 5 -25.02 -5.37 -1.58
C GLY A 5 -23.56 -5.50 -2.00
N ARG A 6 -22.85 -4.38 -2.07
CA ARG A 6 -21.40 -4.38 -2.27
C ARG A 6 -20.73 -4.68 -0.93
N ILE A 7 -19.93 -5.74 -0.89
CA ILE A 7 -19.06 -6.04 0.25
C ILE A 7 -17.81 -5.18 0.10
N VAL A 8 -17.60 -4.24 1.03
CA VAL A 8 -16.38 -3.43 1.09
C VAL A 8 -15.50 -4.00 2.19
N SER A 9 -14.35 -4.55 1.80
CA SER A 9 -13.31 -4.98 2.76
C SER A 9 -12.29 -3.87 2.93
N ARG A 10 -11.90 -3.58 4.18
CA ARG A 10 -10.79 -2.67 4.48
C ARG A 10 -9.57 -3.52 4.82
N VAL A 11 -8.49 -3.25 4.09
CA VAL A 11 -7.18 -3.83 4.35
C VAL A 11 -6.38 -2.84 5.19
N SER A 12 -5.75 -3.33 6.26
CA SER A 12 -4.86 -2.53 7.10
C SER A 12 -3.63 -2.04 6.32
N SER A 13 -2.97 -0.98 6.81
CA SER A 13 -1.71 -0.52 6.22
C SER A 13 -0.68 -1.64 6.16
N ALA A 14 0.12 -1.64 5.09
CA ALA A 14 1.11 -2.67 4.81
C ALA A 14 2.51 -2.05 4.76
N ASP A 15 3.11 -1.84 5.91
CA ASP A 15 4.47 -1.30 6.00
C ASP A 15 5.50 -2.30 5.42
N SER A 16 6.74 -1.85 5.24
CA SER A 16 7.86 -2.72 4.86
C SER A 16 8.31 -3.63 6.02
N ILE A 17 7.52 -4.65 6.31
CA ILE A 17 7.78 -5.65 7.35
C ILE A 17 8.00 -7.07 6.78
N ASP A 18 8.77 -7.88 7.51
CA ASP A 18 8.88 -9.31 7.25
C ASP A 18 7.78 -10.12 7.96
N PHE A 19 7.75 -11.43 7.73
CA PHE A 19 6.78 -12.36 8.34
C PHE A 19 6.92 -12.49 9.87
N LYS A 20 7.99 -11.94 10.46
CA LYS A 20 8.20 -11.87 11.91
C LYS A 20 7.82 -10.50 12.48
N GLY A 21 7.27 -9.60 11.66
CA GLY A 21 6.89 -8.24 12.05
C GLY A 21 8.07 -7.28 12.21
N ARG A 22 9.25 -7.61 11.66
CA ARG A 22 10.44 -6.75 11.71
C ARG A 22 10.48 -5.83 10.50
N ALA A 23 10.83 -4.56 10.72
CA ALA A 23 11.10 -3.61 9.65
C ALA A 23 12.25 -4.12 8.77
N VAL A 24 12.09 -4.02 7.46
CA VAL A 24 13.11 -4.42 6.47
C VAL A 24 13.33 -3.29 5.47
N TYR A 25 14.55 -3.24 4.92
CA TYR A 25 14.97 -2.21 3.95
C TYR A 25 14.89 -0.79 4.55
N ILE A 26 15.26 -0.64 5.81
CA ILE A 26 15.28 0.63 6.54
C ILE A 26 16.08 1.66 5.73
N ARG A 27 15.46 2.82 5.45
CA ARG A 27 15.99 3.96 4.65
C ARG A 27 16.12 3.73 3.14
N ASP A 28 15.59 2.64 2.61
CA ASP A 28 15.49 2.41 1.16
C ASP A 28 14.03 2.54 0.73
N ILE A 29 13.59 3.77 0.47
CA ILE A 29 12.19 4.13 0.19
C ILE A 29 11.68 3.37 -1.04
N GLU A 30 12.49 3.24 -2.07
CA GLU A 30 12.11 2.53 -3.29
C GLU A 30 11.82 1.05 -2.98
N VAL A 31 12.74 0.36 -2.29
CA VAL A 31 12.53 -1.06 -1.94
C VAL A 31 11.41 -1.24 -0.93
N GLN A 32 11.22 -0.30 -0.01
CA GLN A 32 10.09 -0.30 0.93
C GLN A 32 8.76 -0.15 0.21
N ALA A 33 8.64 0.79 -0.74
CA ALA A 33 7.44 0.97 -1.55
C ALA A 33 7.14 -0.28 -2.38
N GLN A 34 8.15 -0.84 -3.05
CA GLN A 34 8.02 -2.08 -3.80
C GLN A 34 7.53 -3.24 -2.91
N ARG A 35 8.01 -3.32 -1.67
CA ARG A 35 7.61 -4.37 -0.72
C ARG A 35 6.20 -4.17 -0.17
N MET A 36 5.83 -2.95 0.20
CA MET A 36 4.46 -2.60 0.58
C MET A 36 3.49 -3.05 -0.52
N VAL A 37 3.78 -2.70 -1.78
CA VAL A 37 2.92 -3.07 -2.91
C VAL A 37 2.83 -4.59 -3.08
N ARG A 38 3.94 -5.33 -2.92
CA ARG A 38 3.92 -6.81 -2.93
C ARG A 38 3.13 -7.40 -1.76
N ASN A 39 3.16 -6.77 -0.59
CA ASN A 39 2.37 -7.22 0.56
C ASN A 39 0.88 -7.05 0.28
N VAL A 40 0.47 -5.92 -0.31
CA VAL A 40 -0.91 -5.70 -0.76
C VAL A 40 -1.32 -6.73 -1.82
N ASP A 41 -0.51 -6.95 -2.86
CA ASP A 41 -0.79 -7.95 -3.91
C ASP A 41 -1.00 -9.35 -3.32
N ARG A 42 -0.11 -9.80 -2.42
CA ARG A 42 -0.25 -11.10 -1.75
C ARG A 42 -1.51 -11.21 -0.91
N LEU A 43 -1.85 -10.14 -0.21
CA LEU A 43 -3.03 -10.09 0.63
C LEU A 43 -4.30 -10.12 -0.23
N LEU A 44 -4.30 -9.42 -1.36
CA LEU A 44 -5.37 -9.46 -2.36
C LEU A 44 -5.52 -10.85 -2.99
N GLN A 45 -4.41 -11.51 -3.37
CA GLN A 45 -4.42 -12.90 -3.88
C GLN A 45 -4.95 -13.92 -2.86
N ALA A 46 -4.86 -13.62 -1.55
CA ALA A 46 -5.44 -14.49 -0.52
C ALA A 46 -6.98 -14.41 -0.47
N TYR A 47 -7.60 -13.38 -1.07
CA TYR A 47 -9.04 -13.32 -1.23
C TYR A 47 -9.50 -14.09 -2.46
N THR A 48 -10.53 -14.90 -2.30
CA THR A 48 -11.05 -15.82 -3.32
C THR A 48 -12.04 -15.19 -4.31
N LEU A 49 -12.36 -13.91 -4.16
CA LEU A 49 -13.31 -13.19 -5.02
C LEU A 49 -12.60 -12.20 -5.93
N PRO A 50 -13.10 -11.95 -7.15
CA PRO A 50 -12.68 -10.80 -7.95
C PRO A 50 -12.84 -9.54 -7.11
N HIS A 51 -11.75 -8.81 -6.93
CA HIS A 51 -11.72 -7.62 -6.10
C HIS A 51 -11.24 -6.46 -6.93
N ASP A 52 -12.06 -5.41 -6.99
CA ASP A 52 -11.63 -4.13 -7.51
C ASP A 52 -11.07 -3.31 -6.34
N ILE A 53 -9.88 -2.75 -6.52
CA ILE A 53 -9.35 -1.77 -5.58
C ILE A 53 -10.03 -0.44 -5.85
N VAL A 54 -11.05 -0.11 -5.06
CA VAL A 54 -11.84 1.12 -5.24
C VAL A 54 -11.18 2.38 -4.68
N GLY A 55 -10.18 2.23 -3.82
CA GLY A 55 -9.45 3.34 -3.22
C GLY A 55 -8.26 2.91 -2.38
N LEU A 56 -7.26 3.78 -2.31
CA LEU A 56 -6.02 3.60 -1.58
C LEU A 56 -5.71 4.87 -0.79
N ILE A 57 -5.13 4.71 0.40
CA ILE A 57 -4.54 5.80 1.17
C ILE A 57 -3.09 5.38 1.43
N THR A 58 -2.15 6.17 0.93
CA THR A 58 -0.72 5.95 1.19
C THR A 58 -0.24 6.97 2.21
N HIS A 59 0.34 6.51 3.31
CA HIS A 59 0.96 7.40 4.28
C HIS A 59 2.47 7.47 4.00
N LEU A 60 3.02 8.68 3.93
CA LEU A 60 4.45 8.93 3.73
C LEU A 60 4.98 9.71 4.93
N GLU A 61 6.10 9.32 5.51
CA GLU A 61 6.69 10.07 6.64
C GLU A 61 7.11 11.48 6.21
N LYS A 62 7.57 11.63 4.96
CA LYS A 62 8.03 12.91 4.42
C LYS A 62 7.45 13.17 3.03
N PRO A 63 6.93 14.39 2.76
CA PRO A 63 6.39 14.74 1.43
C PRO A 63 7.40 14.54 0.28
N ARG A 64 8.71 14.67 0.57
CA ARG A 64 9.78 14.49 -0.44
C ARG A 64 9.88 13.06 -0.99
N SER A 65 9.31 12.08 -0.30
CA SER A 65 9.33 10.67 -0.72
C SER A 65 8.23 10.34 -1.75
N LEU A 66 7.44 11.33 -2.17
CA LEU A 66 6.30 11.16 -3.06
C LEU A 66 6.72 10.70 -4.46
N ASP A 67 7.80 11.27 -5.00
CA ASP A 67 8.31 10.93 -6.33
C ASP A 67 8.85 9.49 -6.36
N ASP A 68 9.66 9.11 -5.36
CA ASP A 68 10.16 7.74 -5.17
C ASP A 68 9.00 6.73 -5.05
N PHE A 69 7.95 7.10 -4.32
CA PHE A 69 6.75 6.28 -4.19
C PHE A 69 6.04 6.12 -5.54
N TYR A 70 5.83 7.20 -6.30
CA TYR A 70 5.16 7.12 -7.59
C TYR A 70 5.95 6.29 -8.61
N GLN A 71 7.28 6.39 -8.62
CA GLN A 71 8.12 5.54 -9.45
C GLN A 71 7.86 4.05 -9.17
N ALA A 72 7.86 3.64 -7.91
CA ALA A 72 7.55 2.25 -7.53
C ALA A 72 6.08 1.86 -7.81
N TYR A 73 5.15 2.82 -7.74
CA TYR A 73 3.72 2.63 -7.98
C TYR A 73 3.40 2.43 -9.47
N GLU A 74 4.04 3.19 -10.36
CA GLU A 74 3.80 3.13 -11.81
C GLU A 74 4.20 1.79 -12.45
N GLU A 75 5.14 1.07 -11.83
CA GLU A 75 5.56 -0.26 -12.26
C GLU A 75 4.51 -1.36 -12.00
N ARG A 76 3.37 -1.03 -11.38
CA ARG A 76 2.41 -2.02 -10.86
C ARG A 76 1.01 -1.84 -11.46
N PRO A 77 0.67 -2.62 -12.50
CA PRO A 77 -0.55 -2.42 -13.29
C PRO A 77 -1.86 -2.49 -12.49
N PHE A 78 -1.93 -3.37 -11.48
CA PHE A 78 -3.16 -3.61 -10.72
C PHE A 78 -3.56 -2.47 -9.77
N LEU A 79 -2.66 -1.52 -9.50
CA LEU A 79 -2.96 -0.34 -8.71
C LEU A 79 -3.39 0.86 -9.58
N LYS A 80 -3.13 0.84 -10.90
CA LYS A 80 -3.29 2.01 -11.78
C LYS A 80 -4.73 2.53 -11.88
N ASP A 81 -5.71 1.64 -11.73
CA ASP A 81 -7.12 2.00 -11.82
C ASP A 81 -7.70 2.44 -10.47
N ALA A 82 -6.95 2.27 -9.38
CA ALA A 82 -7.36 2.65 -8.04
C ALA A 82 -7.07 4.13 -7.77
N ARG A 83 -8.05 4.85 -7.20
CA ARG A 83 -7.81 6.21 -6.71
C ARG A 83 -6.91 6.15 -5.49
N ASN A 84 -5.68 6.66 -5.60
CA ASN A 84 -4.77 6.77 -4.47
C ASN A 84 -4.73 8.20 -3.91
N CYS A 85 -4.78 8.31 -2.57
CA CYS A 85 -4.63 9.55 -1.83
C CYS A 85 -3.36 9.48 -0.96
N PRO A 86 -2.22 9.96 -1.46
CA PRO A 86 -1.00 10.05 -0.66
C PRO A 86 -1.13 11.19 0.37
N CYS A 87 -0.80 10.88 1.62
CA CYS A 87 -0.87 11.79 2.76
C CYS A 87 0.48 11.79 3.48
N ALA A 88 0.98 12.96 3.87
CA ALA A 88 2.09 13.05 4.80
C ALA A 88 1.57 12.82 6.23
N ALA A 89 2.14 11.85 6.95
CA ALA A 89 1.73 11.52 8.32
C ALA A 89 2.89 10.91 9.10
N ASP A 90 2.89 11.10 10.42
CA ASP A 90 3.81 10.39 11.31
C ASP A 90 3.50 8.89 11.26
N ILE A 91 4.50 8.08 10.96
CA ILE A 91 4.37 6.62 10.88
C ILE A 91 4.67 6.03 12.26
N CYS A 92 3.92 5.00 12.64
CA CYS A 92 4.02 4.33 13.95
C CYS A 92 5.42 3.78 14.28
N ARG A 93 6.31 3.67 13.28
CA ARG A 93 7.69 3.19 13.39
C ARG A 93 8.65 4.16 12.71
N PRO A 94 9.42 4.97 13.46
CA PRO A 94 10.33 5.97 12.89
C PRO A 94 11.39 5.40 11.93
N GLU A 95 11.69 4.11 12.04
CA GLU A 95 12.61 3.40 11.14
C GLU A 95 12.00 3.02 9.77
N CYS A 96 10.67 3.13 9.62
CA CYS A 96 9.93 2.91 8.39
C CYS A 96 9.36 4.24 7.88
N PRO A 97 10.03 4.92 6.92
CA PRO A 97 9.51 6.13 6.29
C PRO A 97 8.29 5.89 5.37
N LEU A 98 7.93 4.63 5.15
CA LEU A 98 6.77 4.14 4.39
C LEU A 98 6.02 3.04 5.16
#